data_AF-A0A2D7EVR8-F1
#
_entry.id   AF-A0A2D7EVR8-F1
#
_cell.length_a   1.000
_cell.length_b   1.000
_cell.length_c   1.000
_cell.angle_alpha   90.00
_cell.angle_beta   90.00
_cell.angle_gamma   90.00
#
_symmetry.space_group_name_H-M   'P 1'
#
loop_
_entity.id
_entity.type
_entity.pdbx_description
1 polymer ?
#
loop_
_entity_poly.entity_id
_entity_poly.type
_entity_poly.pdbx_seq_one_letter_code
_entity_poly.pdbx_strand_id
1 'polypeptide(L)'
;MFGSYEDLIPWFGAASMMLMLIGGLAGVSSRYGTLNASRVGVSLVSLCFGIMVWALVGEGTVSPLFGLLYSCASVYLLFKALDFIFKDAGYVFEREWDAKQRLPHQALHDWDVKSTRFSQNCMALKRFDGNTFVQIYGLVRGEKSYLRFDLLGCQSRLEFKAFNFGVQWPEFVALSTSEEE
;
A
#
# COMPACT_ATOMS: atom_id res chain seq x y z
N MET A 1 0.96 44.80 -15.80
CA MET A 1 0.75 43.45 -16.35
C MET A 1 0.47 42.49 -15.20
N PHE A 2 -0.73 42.51 -14.65
CA PHE A 2 -1.23 41.41 -13.82
C PHE A 2 -2.45 40.90 -14.59
N GLY A 3 -2.38 39.65 -15.06
CA GLY A 3 -3.54 38.95 -15.60
C GLY A 3 -4.66 38.94 -14.59
N SER A 4 -5.90 38.82 -15.06
CA SER A 4 -7.09 38.80 -14.20
C SER A 4 -6.88 37.76 -13.09
N TYR A 5 -7.32 38.05 -11.86
CA TYR A 5 -7.24 37.10 -10.74
C TYR A 5 -7.83 35.72 -11.08
N GLU A 6 -8.71 35.66 -12.08
CA GLU A 6 -9.30 34.45 -12.62
C GLU A 6 -8.27 33.49 -13.26
N ASP A 7 -7.20 34.01 -13.85
CA ASP A 7 -6.14 33.21 -14.47
C ASP A 7 -5.33 32.40 -13.43
N LEU A 8 -5.35 32.82 -12.16
CA LEU A 8 -4.64 32.14 -11.07
C LEU A 8 -5.42 30.98 -10.46
N ILE A 9 -6.74 30.95 -10.63
CA ILE A 9 -7.63 29.90 -10.10
C ILE A 9 -7.17 28.49 -10.52
N PRO A 10 -6.95 28.18 -11.81
CA PRO A 10 -6.53 26.84 -12.24
C PRO A 10 -5.16 26.45 -11.67
N TRP A 11 -4.24 27.40 -11.52
CA TRP A 11 -2.93 27.17 -10.92
C TRP A 11 -3.02 26.80 -9.45
N PHE A 12 -3.81 27.54 -8.66
CA PHE A 12 -4.04 27.20 -7.25
C PHE A 12 -4.76 25.87 -7.09
N GLY A 13 -5.73 25.57 -7.96
CA GLY A 13 -6.41 24.29 -7.99
C GLY A 13 -5.45 23.13 -8.24
N ALA A 14 -4.64 23.19 -9.29
CA ALA A 14 -3.63 22.18 -9.60
C ALA A 14 -2.60 22.02 -8.48
N ALA A 15 -2.10 23.14 -7.92
CA ALA A 15 -1.15 23.12 -6.81
C ALA A 15 -1.74 22.45 -5.56
N SER A 16 -3.02 22.71 -5.24
CA SER A 16 -3.69 22.07 -4.12
C SER A 16 -3.78 20.55 -4.29
N MET A 17 -4.10 20.07 -5.50
CA MET A 17 -4.15 18.64 -5.80
C MET A 17 -2.76 18.00 -5.74
N MET A 18 -1.73 18.71 -6.18
CA MET A 18 -0.34 18.24 -6.08
C MET A 18 0.11 18.11 -4.62
N LEU A 19 -0.20 19.10 -3.78
CA LEU A 19 0.10 19.03 -2.34
C LEU A 19 -0.65 17.89 -1.66
N MET A 20 -1.93 17.67 -2.01
CA MET A 20 -2.71 16.54 -1.52
C MET A 20 -2.13 15.19 -1.96
N LEU A 21 -1.63 15.09 -3.21
CA LEU A 21 -0.98 13.89 -3.70
C LEU A 21 0.31 13.59 -2.91
N ILE A 22 1.15 14.60 -2.68
CA ILE A 22 2.38 14.46 -1.90
C ILE A 22 2.08 14.04 -0.46
N GLY A 23 1.12 14.71 0.20
CA GLY A 23 0.67 14.35 1.54
C GLY A 23 0.06 12.94 1.60
N GLY A 24 -0.72 12.58 0.59
CA GLY A 24 -1.30 11.24 0.45
C GLY A 24 -0.24 10.16 0.32
N LEU A 25 0.77 10.36 -0.52
CA LEU A 25 1.90 9.43 -0.68
C LEU A 25 2.68 9.25 0.63
N ALA A 26 2.90 10.32 1.38
CA ALA A 26 3.53 10.24 2.70
C ALA A 26 2.70 9.45 3.73
N GLY A 27 1.37 9.60 3.69
CA GLY A 27 0.47 8.79 4.53
C GLY A 27 0.46 7.32 4.11
N VAL A 28 0.44 7.05 2.81
CA VAL A 28 0.43 5.69 2.26
C VAL A 28 1.75 4.95 2.53
N SER A 29 2.89 5.64 2.52
CA SER A 29 4.20 5.04 2.80
C SER A 29 4.41 4.64 4.27
N SER A 30 3.50 5.02 5.17
CA SER A 30 3.56 4.64 6.60
C SER A 30 3.59 3.12 6.82
N ARG A 31 3.07 2.34 5.86
CA ARG A 31 3.10 0.88 5.93
C ARG A 31 3.46 0.26 4.59
N TYR A 32 4.30 -0.76 4.65
CA TYR A 32 4.77 -1.47 3.47
C TYR A 32 3.62 -2.16 2.73
N GLY A 33 3.59 -2.05 1.40
CA GLY A 33 2.61 -2.75 0.56
C GLY A 33 1.18 -2.21 0.55
N THR A 34 0.89 -1.08 1.21
CA THR A 34 -0.42 -0.39 1.17
C THR A 34 -0.90 -0.06 -0.25
N LEU A 35 0.03 0.19 -1.17
CA LEU A 35 -0.27 0.40 -2.60
C LEU A 35 -0.92 -0.82 -3.28
N ASN A 36 -0.82 -2.02 -2.70
CA ASN A 36 -1.51 -3.21 -3.22
C ASN A 36 -3.02 -3.21 -2.91
N ALA A 37 -3.50 -2.34 -2.02
CA ALA A 37 -4.92 -2.16 -1.72
C ALA A 37 -5.60 -1.31 -2.79
N SER A 38 -6.70 -1.81 -3.36
CA SER A 38 -7.39 -1.14 -4.47
C SER A 38 -7.92 0.24 -4.09
N ARG A 39 -8.43 0.44 -2.87
CA ARG A 39 -8.89 1.75 -2.36
C ARG A 39 -7.80 2.81 -2.39
N VAL A 40 -6.57 2.42 -2.04
CA VAL A 40 -5.41 3.32 -2.03
C VAL A 40 -5.04 3.69 -3.46
N GLY A 41 -4.92 2.71 -4.36
CA GLY A 41 -4.61 2.95 -5.76
C GLY A 41 -5.63 3.86 -6.45
N VAL A 42 -6.92 3.59 -6.28
CA VAL A 42 -8.00 4.43 -6.85
C VAL A 42 -7.92 5.88 -6.34
N SER A 43 -7.64 6.07 -5.04
CA SER A 43 -7.56 7.42 -4.47
C SER A 43 -6.38 8.24 -5.03
N LEU A 44 -5.20 7.61 -5.18
CA LEU A 44 -4.01 8.28 -5.72
C LEU A 44 -4.17 8.60 -7.20
N VAL A 45 -4.75 7.67 -7.97
CA VAL A 45 -5.05 7.89 -9.39
C VAL A 45 -6.06 9.03 -9.56
N SER A 46 -7.09 9.10 -8.70
CA SER A 46 -8.05 10.21 -8.70
C SER A 46 -7.38 11.57 -8.46
N LEU A 47 -6.39 11.65 -7.56
CA LEU A 47 -5.63 12.88 -7.33
C LEU A 47 -4.81 13.30 -8.57
N CYS A 48 -4.17 12.34 -9.24
CA CYS A 48 -3.43 12.60 -10.49
C CYS A 48 -4.36 13.14 -11.58
N PHE A 49 -5.54 12.54 -11.76
CA PHE A 49 -6.55 13.06 -12.67
C PHE A 49 -7.07 14.43 -12.24
N GLY A 50 -7.14 14.71 -10.94
CA GLY A 50 -7.50 16.03 -10.42
C GLY A 50 -6.56 17.14 -10.88
N ILE A 51 -5.25 16.87 -10.96
CA ILE A 51 -4.27 17.80 -11.52
C ILE A 51 -4.59 18.08 -13.01
N MET A 52 -4.91 17.03 -13.77
CA MET A 52 -5.31 17.17 -15.19
C MET A 52 -6.62 17.94 -15.36
N VAL A 53 -7.61 17.72 -14.48
CA VAL A 53 -8.88 18.46 -14.50
C VAL A 53 -8.61 19.96 -14.33
N TRP A 54 -7.70 20.36 -13.44
CA TRP A 54 -7.35 21.76 -13.28
C TRP A 54 -6.56 22.35 -14.46
N ALA A 55 -5.76 21.53 -15.16
CA ALA A 55 -5.17 21.93 -16.45
C ALA A 55 -6.26 22.22 -17.49
N LEU A 56 -7.29 21.37 -17.59
CA LEU A 56 -8.43 21.56 -18.49
C LEU A 56 -9.30 22.77 -18.12
N VAL A 57 -9.36 23.14 -16.84
CA VAL A 57 -9.98 24.40 -16.40
C VAL A 57 -9.16 25.59 -16.90
N GLY A 58 -7.82 25.51 -16.85
CA GLY A 58 -6.93 26.54 -17.39
C GLY A 58 -7.05 26.74 -18.90
N GLU A 59 -7.37 25.69 -19.64
CA GLU A 59 -7.66 25.76 -21.09
C GLU A 59 -9.08 26.25 -21.40
N GLY A 60 -9.94 26.45 -20.39
CA GLY A 60 -11.34 26.86 -20.57
C GLY A 60 -12.27 25.73 -21.05
N THR A 61 -11.78 24.49 -21.14
CA THR A 61 -12.55 23.32 -21.56
C THR A 61 -13.55 22.87 -20.49
N VAL A 62 -13.21 23.08 -19.22
CA VAL A 62 -13.98 22.63 -18.05
C VAL A 62 -14.24 23.80 -17.11
N SER A 63 -15.43 23.85 -16.49
CA SER A 63 -15.77 24.92 -15.54
C SER A 63 -15.00 24.80 -14.22
N PRO A 64 -14.66 25.92 -13.55
CA PRO A 64 -14.04 25.89 -12.22
C PRO A 64 -14.89 25.16 -11.17
N LEU A 65 -16.22 25.24 -11.27
CA LEU A 65 -17.13 24.53 -10.36
C LEU A 65 -16.96 23.01 -10.46
N PHE A 66 -16.81 22.48 -11.66
CA PHE A 66 -16.52 21.06 -11.85
C PHE A 66 -15.16 20.68 -11.25
N GLY A 67 -14.13 21.50 -11.46
CA GLY A 67 -12.80 21.31 -10.85
C GLY A 67 -12.88 21.21 -9.33
N LEU A 68 -13.62 22.11 -8.68
CA LEU A 68 -13.85 22.07 -7.23
C LEU A 68 -14.57 20.80 -6.77
N LEU A 69 -15.66 20.42 -7.43
CA LEU A 69 -16.41 19.20 -7.09
C LEU A 69 -15.54 17.94 -7.24
N TYR A 70 -14.74 17.87 -8.31
CA TYR A 70 -13.82 16.77 -8.55
C TYR A 70 -12.72 16.71 -7.48
N SER A 71 -12.16 17.86 -7.10
CA SER A 71 -11.20 17.98 -6.00
C SER A 71 -11.79 17.49 -4.68
N CYS A 72 -13.01 17.89 -4.33
CA CYS A 72 -13.68 17.41 -3.12
C CYS A 72 -13.87 15.88 -3.12
N ALA A 73 -14.31 15.31 -4.24
CA ALA A 73 -14.47 13.86 -4.37
C ALA A 73 -13.13 13.12 -4.23
N SER A 74 -12.07 13.64 -4.87
CA SER A 74 -10.73 13.05 -4.80
C SER A 74 -10.15 13.10 -3.38
N VAL A 75 -10.33 14.21 -2.67
CA VAL A 75 -9.92 14.36 -1.26
C VAL A 75 -10.70 13.41 -0.36
N TYR A 76 -12.00 13.24 -0.59
CA TYR A 76 -12.81 12.27 0.15
C TYR A 76 -12.32 10.83 -0.05
N LEU A 77 -11.97 10.45 -1.29
CA LEU A 77 -11.40 9.14 -1.58
C LEU A 77 -10.05 8.95 -0.88
N LEU A 78 -9.18 9.96 -0.89
CA LEU A 78 -7.91 9.92 -0.17
C LEU A 78 -8.14 9.74 1.34
N PHE A 79 -9.07 10.50 1.92
CA PHE A 79 -9.41 10.37 3.33
C PHE A 79 -9.89 8.95 3.67
N LYS A 80 -10.76 8.35 2.84
CA LYS A 80 -11.20 6.96 3.03
C LYS A 80 -10.08 5.94 2.87
N ALA A 81 -9.13 6.17 1.97
CA ALA A 81 -7.96 5.32 1.82
C ALA A 81 -7.04 5.40 3.05
N LEU A 82 -6.78 6.60 3.56
CA LEU A 82 -5.98 6.80 4.77
C LEU A 82 -6.67 6.24 6.01
N ASP A 83 -7.97 6.47 6.19
CA ASP A 83 -8.77 5.90 7.28
C ASP A 83 -8.70 4.36 7.27
N PHE A 84 -8.74 3.74 6.09
CA PHE A 84 -8.55 2.30 5.95
C PHE A 84 -7.15 1.84 6.39
N ILE A 85 -6.08 2.55 6.02
CA ILE A 85 -4.71 2.22 6.42
C ILE A 85 -4.54 2.35 7.95
N PHE A 86 -5.05 3.45 8.53
CA PHE A 86 -4.87 3.74 9.96
C PHE A 86 -5.76 2.90 10.88
N LYS A 87 -6.90 2.40 10.39
CA LYS A 87 -7.76 1.49 11.15
C LYS A 87 -7.33 0.02 11.08
N ASP A 88 -6.31 -0.29 10.31
CA ASP A 88 -5.79 -1.64 10.27
C ASP A 88 -5.16 -2.03 11.62
N ALA A 89 -5.45 -3.25 12.08
CA ALA A 89 -4.96 -3.75 13.37
C ALA A 89 -3.44 -4.01 13.40
N GLY A 90 -2.76 -4.00 12.25
CA GLY A 90 -1.32 -4.09 12.16
C GLY A 90 -0.76 -5.48 12.47
N TYR A 91 -1.49 -6.54 12.10
CA TYR A 91 -1.04 -7.91 12.35
C TYR A 91 0.20 -8.25 11.51
N VAL A 92 1.35 -8.24 12.19
CA VAL A 92 2.65 -8.54 11.60
C VAL A 92 3.31 -9.67 12.39
N PHE A 93 3.71 -10.73 11.69
CA PHE A 93 4.47 -11.84 12.25
C PHE A 93 5.86 -11.84 11.65
N GLU A 94 6.88 -11.96 12.49
CA GLU A 94 8.28 -11.99 12.08
C GLU A 94 8.89 -13.32 12.49
N ARG A 95 9.69 -13.89 11.59
CA ARG A 95 10.49 -15.09 11.87
C ARG A 95 11.90 -14.88 11.33
N GLU A 96 12.91 -15.20 12.13
CA GLU A 96 14.31 -15.17 11.68
C GLU A 96 14.48 -16.10 10.47
N TRP A 97 15.19 -15.65 9.45
CA TRP A 97 15.32 -16.36 8.18
C TRP A 97 16.67 -16.08 7.55
N ASP A 98 17.37 -17.10 7.08
CA ASP A 98 18.63 -16.92 6.36
C ASP A 98 18.35 -16.36 4.95
N ALA A 99 18.94 -15.21 4.62
CA ALA A 99 18.79 -14.57 3.30
C ALA A 99 19.29 -15.45 2.14
N LYS A 100 20.13 -16.45 2.40
CA LYS A 100 20.57 -17.44 1.40
C LYS A 100 19.51 -18.51 1.13
N GLN A 101 18.61 -18.76 2.08
CA GLN A 101 17.54 -19.74 1.94
C GLN A 101 16.39 -19.18 1.10
N ARG A 102 15.90 -20.00 0.17
CA ARG A 102 14.75 -19.65 -0.68
C ARG A 102 13.45 -19.94 0.04
N LEU A 103 12.41 -19.16 -0.26
CA LEU A 103 11.06 -19.46 0.22
C LEU A 103 10.62 -20.84 -0.25
N PRO A 104 10.04 -21.67 0.64
CA PRO A 104 9.46 -22.95 0.25
C PRO A 104 8.15 -22.68 -0.53
N HIS A 105 8.26 -22.59 -1.86
CA HIS A 105 7.12 -22.35 -2.75
C HIS A 105 6.00 -23.38 -2.57
N GLN A 106 6.37 -24.65 -2.29
CA GLN A 106 5.41 -25.74 -2.11
C GLN A 106 4.56 -25.59 -0.83
N ALA A 107 5.04 -24.82 0.15
CA ALA A 107 4.32 -24.51 1.39
C ALA A 107 3.25 -23.41 1.23
N LEU A 108 3.23 -22.70 0.10
CA LEU A 108 2.44 -21.48 -0.13
C LEU A 108 1.27 -21.74 -1.09
N HIS A 109 0.23 -22.42 -0.60
CA HIS A 109 -0.95 -22.78 -1.42
C HIS A 109 -1.86 -21.59 -1.70
N ASP A 110 -2.16 -21.36 -2.98
CA ASP A 110 -2.91 -20.21 -3.50
C ASP A 110 -2.26 -18.85 -3.23
N TRP A 111 -0.94 -18.81 -3.14
CA TRP A 111 -0.18 -17.56 -3.09
C TRP A 111 0.34 -17.18 -4.48
N ASP A 112 0.29 -15.89 -4.79
CA ASP A 112 1.02 -15.29 -5.89
C ASP A 112 2.49 -15.09 -5.48
N VAL A 113 3.35 -16.05 -5.86
CA VAL A 113 4.77 -16.03 -5.55
C VAL A 113 5.53 -15.28 -6.64
N LYS A 114 6.02 -14.08 -6.30
CA LYS A 114 6.78 -13.20 -7.21
C LYS A 114 8.26 -13.53 -7.23
N SER A 115 8.81 -13.91 -6.08
CA SER A 115 10.22 -14.30 -5.94
C SER A 115 10.37 -15.30 -4.82
N THR A 116 11.15 -16.35 -5.07
CA THR A 116 11.59 -17.30 -4.04
C THR A 116 12.91 -16.90 -3.39
N ARG A 117 13.67 -15.95 -3.96
CA ARG A 117 14.90 -15.42 -3.37
C ARG A 117 14.57 -14.33 -2.37
N PHE A 118 15.31 -14.31 -1.25
CA PHE A 118 15.20 -13.26 -0.23
C PHE A 118 15.24 -11.88 -0.86
N SER A 119 14.25 -11.05 -0.51
CA SER A 119 14.13 -9.69 -0.98
C SER A 119 13.43 -8.86 0.08
N GLN A 120 13.84 -7.61 0.24
CA GLN A 120 13.10 -6.63 1.03
C GLN A 120 11.84 -6.12 0.30
N ASN A 121 11.64 -6.58 -0.95
CA ASN A 121 10.39 -6.39 -1.68
C ASN A 121 9.39 -7.53 -1.43
N CYS A 122 8.13 -7.32 -1.81
CA CYS A 122 7.09 -8.35 -1.77
C CYS A 122 7.55 -9.62 -2.53
N MET A 123 7.76 -10.71 -1.79
CA MET A 123 8.21 -12.01 -2.30
C MET A 123 7.02 -12.90 -2.66
N ALA A 124 5.97 -12.89 -1.84
CA ALA A 124 4.72 -13.61 -2.11
C ALA A 124 3.54 -12.83 -1.55
N LEU A 125 2.37 -12.96 -2.19
CA LEU A 125 1.14 -12.27 -1.82
C LEU A 125 -0.04 -13.24 -1.87
N LYS A 126 -0.90 -13.23 -0.87
CA LYS A 126 -2.20 -13.90 -0.91
C LYS A 126 -3.31 -12.87 -0.67
N ARG A 127 -4.25 -12.78 -1.60
CA ARG A 127 -5.41 -11.89 -1.49
C ARG A 127 -6.60 -12.67 -0.96
N PHE A 128 -7.27 -12.10 0.04
CA PHE A 128 -8.59 -12.56 0.49
C PHE A 128 -9.69 -11.73 -0.15
N ASP A 129 -9.43 -10.44 -0.36
CA ASP A 129 -10.24 -9.49 -1.13
C ASP A 129 -9.34 -8.41 -1.76
N GLY A 130 -9.90 -7.47 -2.52
CA GLY A 130 -9.18 -6.37 -3.17
C GLY A 130 -8.44 -5.43 -2.21
N ASN A 131 -8.84 -5.38 -0.94
CA ASN A 131 -8.19 -4.56 0.09
C ASN A 131 -7.56 -5.38 1.22
N THR A 132 -7.91 -6.65 1.35
CA THR A 132 -7.42 -7.51 2.43
C THR A 132 -6.51 -8.59 1.88
N PHE A 133 -5.25 -8.58 2.29
CA PHE A 133 -4.23 -9.47 1.77
C PHE A 133 -3.07 -9.64 2.75
N VAL A 134 -2.35 -10.73 2.59
CA VAL A 134 -1.10 -10.99 3.31
C VAL A 134 0.03 -10.98 2.32
N GLN A 135 1.12 -10.34 2.70
CA GLN A 135 2.35 -10.34 1.95
C GLN A 135 3.49 -10.90 2.79
N ILE A 136 4.42 -11.56 2.10
CA ILE A 136 5.69 -12.00 2.65
C ILE A 136 6.79 -11.14 2.04
N TYR A 137 7.64 -10.58 2.88
CA TYR A 137 8.85 -9.87 2.46
C TYR A 137 9.96 -10.03 3.51
N GLY A 138 11.19 -9.84 3.07
CA GLY A 138 12.36 -9.86 3.92
C GLY A 138 12.55 -8.55 4.68
N LEU A 139 13.09 -8.63 5.89
CA LEU A 139 13.53 -7.48 6.68
C LEU A 139 14.94 -7.76 7.20
N VAL A 140 15.82 -6.78 7.10
CA VAL A 140 17.18 -6.87 7.65
C VAL A 140 17.27 -5.89 8.82
N ARG A 141 17.67 -6.37 10.00
CA ARG A 141 17.93 -5.54 11.18
C ARG A 141 19.31 -5.91 11.73
N GLY A 142 20.28 -5.02 11.53
CA GLY A 142 21.68 -5.32 11.85
C GLY A 142 22.19 -6.48 11.01
N GLU A 143 22.76 -7.49 11.65
CA GLU A 143 23.31 -8.68 11.00
C GLU A 143 22.29 -9.79 10.75
N LYS A 144 21.05 -9.64 11.26
CA LYS A 144 20.00 -10.64 11.16
C LYS A 144 18.99 -10.31 10.06
N SER A 145 18.56 -11.32 9.33
CA SER A 145 17.45 -11.27 8.39
C SER A 145 16.22 -12.00 8.92
N TYR A 146 15.05 -11.47 8.58
CA TYR A 146 13.76 -11.96 9.01
C TYR A 146 12.83 -12.08 7.79
N LEU A 147 11.97 -13.08 7.79
CA LEU A 147 10.76 -13.09 6.98
C LEU A 147 9.63 -12.47 7.78
N ARG A 148 8.97 -11.50 7.17
CA ARG A 148 7.81 -10.83 7.73
C ARG A 148 6.56 -11.22 6.96
N PHE A 149 5.55 -11.67 7.70
CA PHE A 149 4.19 -11.92 7.23
C PHE A 149 3.33 -10.76 7.70
N ASP A 150 2.87 -9.94 6.76
CA ASP A 150 2.19 -8.69 7.04
C ASP A 150 0.77 -8.75 6.47
N LEU A 151 -0.24 -8.76 7.34
CA LEU A 151 -1.64 -8.80 6.97
C LEU A 151 -2.20 -7.38 6.93
N LEU A 152 -2.61 -6.93 5.75
CA LEU A 152 -3.31 -5.66 5.54
C LEU A 152 -4.81 -5.91 5.32
N GLY A 153 -5.64 -4.96 5.74
CA GLY A 153 -7.09 -4.95 5.59
C GLY A 153 -7.83 -5.77 6.65
N CYS A 154 -7.26 -5.95 7.85
CA CYS A 154 -7.85 -6.69 8.95
C CYS A 154 -8.06 -5.76 10.15
N GLN A 155 -9.30 -5.61 10.60
CA GLN A 155 -9.65 -4.66 11.68
C GLN A 155 -9.86 -5.35 13.02
N SER A 156 -10.10 -6.66 13.04
CA SER A 156 -10.41 -7.38 14.27
C SER A 156 -9.74 -8.74 14.39
N ARG A 157 -9.57 -9.19 15.63
CA ARG A 157 -9.04 -10.53 15.93
C ARG A 157 -9.97 -11.66 15.44
N LEU A 158 -11.27 -11.39 15.33
CA LEU A 158 -12.23 -12.36 14.82
C LEU A 158 -12.05 -12.57 13.31
N GLU A 159 -11.90 -11.48 12.55
CA GLU A 159 -11.53 -11.54 11.12
C GLU A 159 -10.22 -12.28 10.92
N PHE A 160 -9.20 -11.95 11.73
CA PHE A 160 -7.90 -12.62 11.68
C PHE A 160 -8.03 -14.16 11.79
N LYS A 161 -8.82 -14.64 12.75
CA LYS A 161 -9.04 -16.08 12.97
C LYS A 161 -9.84 -16.76 11.87
N ALA A 162 -10.63 -16.01 11.10
CA ALA A 162 -11.41 -16.54 10.00
C ALA A 162 -10.58 -16.72 8.71
N PHE A 163 -9.43 -16.06 8.58
CA PHE A 163 -8.58 -16.18 7.40
C PHE A 163 -7.88 -17.54 7.32
N ASN A 164 -8.03 -18.19 6.17
CA ASN A 164 -7.23 -19.37 5.82
C ASN A 164 -6.00 -18.96 5.01
N PHE A 165 -4.85 -18.83 5.68
CA PHE A 165 -3.60 -18.44 5.05
C PHE A 165 -3.07 -19.48 4.05
N GLY A 166 -3.46 -20.76 4.15
CA GLY A 166 -2.96 -21.82 3.26
C GLY A 166 -1.44 -21.99 3.31
N VAL A 167 -0.83 -21.70 4.47
CA VAL A 167 0.62 -21.81 4.69
C VAL A 167 0.91 -23.06 5.50
N GLN A 168 1.83 -23.88 5.02
CA GLN A 168 2.40 -24.99 5.80
C GLN A 168 3.53 -24.45 6.69
N TRP A 169 3.17 -23.88 7.84
CA TRP A 169 4.11 -23.28 8.80
C TRP A 169 5.31 -24.15 9.21
N PRO A 170 5.19 -25.49 9.28
CA PRO A 170 6.34 -26.35 9.57
C PRO A 170 7.45 -26.30 8.52
N GLU A 171 7.16 -25.99 7.26
CA GLU A 171 8.20 -25.88 6.21
C GLU A 171 9.01 -24.59 6.32
N PHE A 172 8.53 -23.62 7.10
CA PHE A 172 9.23 -22.36 7.35
C PHE A 172 10.22 -22.49 8.51
N VAL A 173 11.02 -23.55 8.61
CA VAL A 173 11.97 -23.73 9.73
C VAL A 173 13.08 -22.67 9.65
N ALA A 174 13.10 -21.75 10.63
CA ALA A 174 14.24 -20.87 10.89
C ALA A 174 15.44 -21.71 11.33
N LEU A 175 16.67 -21.26 11.01
CA LEU A 175 17.96 -21.81 11.44
C LEU A 175 17.79 -22.83 12.56
N SER A 176 17.96 -24.12 12.25
CA SER A 176 18.31 -25.08 13.29
C SER A 176 19.49 -24.46 14.01
N THR A 177 19.35 -24.17 15.30
CA THR A 177 20.49 -24.08 16.20
C THR A 177 21.32 -25.31 15.88
N SER A 178 22.40 -25.12 15.13
CA SER A 178 23.49 -26.07 15.13
C SER A 178 23.90 -26.12 16.59
N GLU A 179 23.52 -27.20 17.26
CA GLU A 179 24.18 -27.66 18.47
C GLU A 179 25.67 -27.67 18.14
N GLU A 180 26.38 -26.63 18.59
CA GLU A 180 27.82 -26.72 18.81
C GLU A 180 27.98 -27.51 20.11
N GLU A 181 28.13 -28.84 19.97
CA GLU A 181 28.89 -29.66 20.92
C GLU A 181 30.40 -29.48 20.67
#